data_AF-A0A3D5UCR3-F1
#
_entry.id   AF-A0A3D5UCR3-F1
#
_cell.length_a   1.000
_cell.length_b   1.000
_cell.length_c   1.000
_cell.angle_alpha   90.00
_cell.angle_beta   90.00
_cell.angle_gamma   90.00
#
_symmetry.space_group_name_H-M   'P 1'
#
loop_
_entity.id
_entity.type
_entity.pdbx_description
1 polymer ?
#
loop_
_entity_poly.entity_id
_entity_poly.type
_entity_poly.pdbx_seq_one_letter_code
_entity_poly.pdbx_strand_id
1 'polypeptide(L)' 'MIVKEINDIRRINLHLHTRASDGVFTVDQIIRHAKKIGLDLISITDHDTADAYSG' A
#
# COMPACT_ATOMS: atom_id res chain seq x y z
N MET A 1 -18.79 -4.68 4.50
CA MET A 1 -17.37 -4.98 4.82
C MET A 1 -17.13 -6.44 4.48
N ILE A 2 -16.25 -6.72 3.52
CA ILE A 2 -15.82 -8.09 3.20
C ILE A 2 -14.57 -8.35 4.05
N VAL A 3 -14.61 -9.41 4.87
CA VAL A 3 -13.48 -9.81 5.72
C VAL A 3 -12.90 -11.09 5.15
N LYS A 4 -11.57 -11.16 5.08
CA LYS A 4 -10.83 -12.39 4.78
C LYS A 4 -9.92 -12.68 5.96
N GLU A 5 -9.98 -13.90 6.48
CA GLU A 5 -9.00 -14.38 7.44
C GLU A 5 -7.65 -14.58 6.72
N ILE A 6 -6.61 -13.95 7.24
CA ILE A 6 -5.24 -14.10 6.76
C ILE A 6 -4.39 -14.53 7.96
N ASN A 7 -3.92 -15.77 7.93
CA ASN A 7 -3.03 -16.30 8.94
C ASN A 7 -1.57 -15.86 8.66
N ASP A 8 -0.77 -15.70 9.73
CA ASP A 8 0.69 -15.45 9.69
C ASP A 8 1.18 -14.09 9.13
N ILE A 9 0.45 -13.00 9.34
CA ILE A 9 0.96 -11.63 9.06
C ILE A 9 1.99 -11.21 10.13
N ARG A 10 3.22 -10.84 9.72
CA ARG A 10 4.31 -10.45 10.63
C ARG A 10 4.75 -9.01 10.47
N ARG A 11 4.76 -8.45 9.25
CA ARG A 11 5.22 -7.09 8.98
C ARG A 11 4.26 -6.36 8.05
N ILE A 12 3.72 -5.24 8.52
CA ILE A 12 2.73 -4.46 7.76
C ILE A 12 3.05 -2.98 7.74
N ASN A 13 2.54 -2.30 6.71
CA ASN A 13 2.41 -0.85 6.71
C ASN A 13 1.03 -0.45 6.18
N LEU A 14 0.20 0.12 7.05
CA LEU A 14 -1.18 0.49 6.71
C LEU A 14 -1.36 1.99 6.43
N HIS A 15 -0.27 2.71 6.18
CA HIS A 15 -0.33 4.14 5.91
C HIS A 15 0.79 4.52 4.93
N LEU A 16 0.47 4.42 3.64
CA LEU A 16 1.39 4.78 2.56
C LEU A 16 0.71 5.75 1.61
N HIS A 17 1.47 6.78 1.24
CA HIS A 17 1.07 7.73 0.21
C HIS A 17 1.82 7.45 -1.09
N THR A 18 1.13 7.65 -2.21
CA THR A 18 1.64 7.55 -3.57
C THR A 18 1.83 8.95 -4.15
N ARG A 19 2.37 9.01 -5.37
CA ARG A 19 2.45 10.23 -6.16
C ARG A 19 1.09 10.83 -6.55
N ALA A 20 -0.02 10.13 -6.31
CA ALA A 20 -1.36 10.68 -6.51
C ALA A 20 -1.73 11.72 -5.42
N SER A 21 -1.07 11.70 -4.26
CA SER A 21 -1.13 12.74 -3.24
C SER A 21 0.25 13.40 -3.04
N ASP A 22 0.88 13.18 -1.88
CA ASP A 22 2.13 13.76 -1.43
C ASP A 22 3.25 12.71 -1.28
N GLY A 23 2.98 11.46 -1.66
CA GLY A 23 3.96 10.39 -1.68
C GLY A 23 4.98 10.52 -2.82
N VAL A 24 6.15 9.92 -2.62
CA VAL A 24 7.26 10.01 -3.59
C VAL A 24 7.16 8.97 -4.71
N PHE A 25 6.59 7.80 -4.41
CA PHE A 25 6.62 6.61 -5.27
C PHE A 25 5.27 6.34 -5.95
N THR A 26 5.30 5.75 -7.15
CA THR A 26 4.10 5.14 -7.75
C THR A 26 3.71 3.87 -6.99
N VAL A 27 2.47 3.37 -7.17
CA VAL A 27 2.01 2.10 -6.59
C VAL A 27 2.97 0.95 -6.91
N ASP A 28 3.40 0.80 -8.17
CA ASP A 28 4.35 -0.24 -8.58
C ASP A 28 5.72 -0.13 -7.88
N GLN A 29 6.19 1.10 -7.66
CA GLN A 29 7.44 1.33 -6.92
C GLN A 29 7.28 0.96 -5.46
N ILE A 30 6.16 1.30 -4.82
CA ILE A 30 5.84 0.90 -3.45
C ILE A 30 5.78 -0.62 -3.32
N ILE A 31 5.06 -1.31 -4.20
CA ILE A 31 4.95 -2.78 -4.20
C ILE A 31 6.34 -3.42 -4.33
N ARG A 32 7.19 -2.94 -5.24
CA ARG A 32 8.57 -3.45 -5.40
C ARG A 32 9.40 -3.24 -4.13
N HIS A 33 9.30 -2.08 -3.49
CA HIS A 33 10.03 -1.81 -2.24
C HIS A 33 9.51 -2.64 -1.08
N ALA A 34 8.19 -2.73 -0.91
CA ALA A 34 7.54 -3.55 0.11
C ALA A 34 7.98 -5.01 0.03
N LYS A 35 8.01 -5.59 -1.18
CA LYS A 35 8.55 -6.93 -1.43
C LYS A 35 10.03 -7.03 -1.07
N LYS A 36 10.86 -6.05 -1.46
CA LYS A 36 12.30 -6.05 -1.17
C LYS A 36 12.62 -6.05 0.33
N ILE A 37 11.81 -5.37 1.14
CA ILE A 37 12.02 -5.26 2.60
C ILE A 37 11.24 -6.32 3.40
N GLY A 38 10.43 -7.13 2.74
CA GLY A 38 9.66 -8.22 3.34
C GLY A 38 8.46 -7.75 4.16
N LEU A 39 7.63 -6.84 3.62
CA LEU A 39 6.29 -6.58 4.16
C LEU A 39 5.30 -7.61 3.62
N ASP A 40 4.45 -8.13 4.51
CA ASP A 40 3.41 -9.11 4.19
C ASP A 40 2.13 -8.43 3.70
N LEU A 41 1.83 -7.23 4.22
CA LEU A 41 0.63 -6.47 3.85
C LEU A 41 0.90 -4.97 3.85
N ILE A 42 0.35 -4.29 2.85
CA ILE A 42 0.36 -2.84 2.76
C ILE A 42 -1.03 -2.29 2.46
N SER A 43 -1.28 -1.03 2.80
CA SER A 43 -2.39 -0.25 2.25
C SER A 43 -1.89 1.04 1.61
N ILE A 44 -2.69 1.57 0.68
CA ILE A 44 -2.52 2.92 0.14
C ILE A 44 -3.61 3.80 0.73
N THR A 45 -3.21 4.94 1.30
CA THR A 45 -4.06 5.86 2.06
C THR A 45 -3.78 7.30 1.67
N ASP A 46 -3.88 7.60 0.37
CA ASP A 46 -3.65 8.93 -0.19
C ASP A 46 -4.61 9.98 0.38
N HIS A 47 -4.16 11.24 0.38
CA HIS A 47 -4.94 12.38 0.85
C HIS A 47 -6.10 12.70 -0.10
N ASP A 48 -7.33 12.58 0.41
CA ASP A 48 -8.57 13.02 -0.22
C ASP A 48 -8.79 12.55 -1.67
N THR A 49 -8.08 11.49 -2.09
CA THR A 49 -8.15 10.91 -3.43
C THR A 49 -8.01 9.39 -3.40
N ALA A 50 -8.53 8.74 -4.44
CA ALA A 50 -8.32 7.33 -4.74
C ALA A 50 -7.69 7.12 -6.12
N ASP A 51 -7.13 8.17 -6.75
CA ASP A 51 -6.60 8.12 -8.12
C ASP A 51 -5.45 7.11 -8.29
N ALA A 52 -4.77 6.73 -7.19
CA ALA A 52 -3.80 5.64 -7.19
C ALA A 52 -4.36 4.28 -7.65
N TYR A 53 -5.69 4.09 -7.60
CA TYR A 53 -6.38 2.89 -8.05
C TYR A 53 -6.95 3.02 -9.48
N SER A 54 -6.88 4.21 -10.09
CA SER A 54 -7.50 4.53 -11.38
C SER A 54 -6.60 4.19 -12.58
N GLY A 55 -6.05 2.97 -12.59
CA GLY A 55 -5.29 2.40 -13.71
C GLY A 55 -6.15 1.68 -14.73
#